data_AF-A0A5D6YIW8-F1
#
_entry.id   AF-A0A5D6YIW8-F1
#
_cell.length_a   1.000
_cell.length_b   1.000
_cell.length_c   1.000
_cell.angle_alpha   90.00
_cell.angle_beta   90.00
_cell.angle_gamma   90.00
#
_symmetry.space_group_name_H-M   'P 1'
#
loop_
_entity.id
_entity.type
_entity.pdbx_description
1 polymer ?
#
loop_
_entity_poly.entity_id
_entity_poly.type
_entity_poly.pdbx_seq_one_letter_code
_entity_poly.pdbx_strand_id
1 'polypeptide(L)'
;MASLFTLPPGVVDLEICQFLDAASLARLSCVNRELHVEIDGSRHWATLVTRSFGITANKVEMTAEESGSSALLSLSPPPQSRVRKRSPSSSDIKWRDIFLAASMDSFALASTRRDDDVLQVYECHPRVLLNRPETTIRDEIVLIHGLRRFPSSASLLRLYAQVIRRELGVRVVS
;
A
#
# COMPACT_ATOMS: atom_id res chain seq x y z
N MET A 1 -34.13 15.29 -4.10
CA MET A 1 -32.66 15.22 -4.20
C MET A 1 -32.24 13.88 -3.64
N ALA A 2 -31.57 13.04 -4.42
CA ALA A 2 -31.09 11.75 -3.94
C ALA A 2 -30.02 11.99 -2.87
N SER A 3 -30.15 11.33 -1.72
CA SER A 3 -29.15 11.41 -0.66
C SER A 3 -28.00 10.48 -1.01
N LEU A 4 -26.76 10.85 -0.72
CA LEU A 4 -25.59 9.97 -0.93
C LEU A 4 -25.77 8.60 -0.25
N PHE A 5 -26.57 8.55 0.82
CA PHE A 5 -26.92 7.33 1.56
C PHE A 5 -27.91 6.40 0.85
N THR A 6 -28.51 6.84 -0.25
CA THR A 6 -29.39 6.01 -1.10
C THR A 6 -28.66 5.39 -2.28
N LEU A 7 -27.36 5.67 -2.41
CA LEU A 7 -26.56 5.11 -3.49
C LEU A 7 -26.22 3.63 -3.21
N PRO A 8 -26.18 2.79 -4.26
CA PRO A 8 -25.69 1.43 -4.12
C PRO A 8 -24.23 1.40 -3.62
N PRO A 9 -23.86 0.39 -2.81
CA PRO A 9 -22.49 0.21 -2.36
C PRO A 9 -21.56 0.04 -3.57
N GLY A 10 -20.43 0.76 -3.56
CA GLY A 10 -19.42 0.77 -4.63
C GLY A 10 -19.56 1.95 -5.60
N VAL A 11 -20.71 2.61 -5.67
CA VAL A 11 -20.88 3.82 -6.51
C VAL A 11 -20.10 4.98 -5.93
N VAL A 12 -20.03 5.09 -4.60
CA VAL A 12 -19.24 6.14 -3.94
C VAL A 12 -17.76 5.91 -4.20
N ASP A 13 -17.30 4.66 -4.10
CA ASP A 13 -15.91 4.31 -4.42
C ASP A 13 -15.52 4.62 -5.88
N LEU A 14 -16.38 4.24 -6.84
CA LEU A 14 -16.10 4.42 -8.27
C LEU A 14 -16.20 5.87 -8.74
N GLU A 15 -17.24 6.60 -8.33
CA GLU A 15 -17.57 7.89 -8.92
C GLU A 15 -17.09 9.09 -8.08
N ILE A 16 -16.94 8.91 -6.77
CA ILE A 16 -16.67 10.02 -5.85
C ILE A 16 -15.26 9.94 -5.29
N CYS A 17 -14.87 8.78 -4.75
CA CYS A 17 -13.58 8.63 -4.07
C CYS A 17 -12.40 8.98 -4.98
N GLN A 18 -12.53 8.79 -6.30
CA GLN A 18 -11.47 9.07 -7.27
C GLN A 18 -11.06 10.55 -7.40
N PHE A 19 -11.95 11.46 -7.00
CA PHE A 19 -11.72 12.90 -7.09
C PHE A 19 -11.32 13.53 -5.75
N LEU A 20 -11.31 12.73 -4.67
CA LEU A 20 -11.08 13.22 -3.32
C LEU A 20 -9.63 13.00 -2.89
N ASP A 21 -9.10 13.99 -2.17
CA ASP A 21 -7.83 13.84 -1.46
C ASP A 21 -8.02 13.02 -0.17
N ALA A 22 -6.92 12.54 0.40
CA ALA A 22 -6.93 11.72 1.61
C ALA A 22 -7.69 12.38 2.78
N ALA A 23 -7.57 13.71 2.92
CA ALA A 23 -8.25 14.44 3.98
C ALA A 23 -9.77 14.48 3.75
N SER A 24 -10.23 14.66 2.51
CA SER A 24 -11.66 14.61 2.19
C SER A 24 -12.23 13.21 2.32
N LEU A 25 -11.49 12.17 1.93
CA LEU A 25 -11.89 10.77 2.16
C LEU A 25 -12.02 10.47 3.65
N ALA A 26 -11.06 10.91 4.46
CA ALA A 26 -11.12 10.73 5.91
C ALA A 26 -12.36 11.42 6.50
N ARG A 27 -12.64 12.68 6.11
CA ARG A 27 -13.85 13.39 6.54
C ARG A 27 -15.13 12.69 6.10
N LEU A 28 -15.20 12.23 4.85
CA LEU A 28 -16.36 11.52 4.32
C LEU A 28 -16.60 10.21 5.07
N SER A 29 -15.53 9.50 5.43
CA SER A 29 -15.60 8.27 6.23
C SER A 29 -16.15 8.49 7.64
N CYS A 30 -16.09 9.71 8.17
CA CYS A 30 -16.65 10.04 9.48
C CYS A 30 -18.15 10.35 9.44
N VAL A 31 -18.76 10.49 8.26
CA VAL A 31 -20.18 10.90 8.13
C VAL A 31 -21.14 9.76 8.48
N ASN A 32 -20.84 8.52 8.09
CA ASN A 32 -21.65 7.34 8.36
C ASN A 32 -20.76 6.08 8.42
N ARG A 33 -21.15 5.11 9.25
CA ARG A 33 -20.51 3.79 9.34
C ARG A 33 -20.50 3.01 8.02
N GLU A 34 -21.54 3.11 7.20
CA GLU A 34 -21.59 2.42 5.90
C GLU A 34 -20.53 2.99 4.94
N LEU A 35 -20.46 4.32 4.85
CA LEU A 35 -19.41 5.02 4.11
C LEU A 35 -18.02 4.74 4.68
N HIS A 36 -17.90 4.62 6.00
CA HIS A 36 -16.63 4.26 6.63
C HIS A 36 -16.13 2.91 6.12
N VAL A 37 -16.97 1.88 6.12
CA VAL A 37 -16.58 0.54 5.64
C VAL A 37 -16.24 0.55 4.15
N GLU A 38 -17.01 1.27 3.34
CA GLU A 38 -16.74 1.38 1.89
C GLU A 38 -15.43 2.14 1.60
N ILE A 39 -15.19 3.25 2.29
CA ILE A 39 -13.99 4.06 2.11
C ILE A 39 -12.75 3.36 2.70
N ASP A 40 -12.87 2.65 3.82
CA ASP A 40 -11.76 1.93 4.44
C ASP A 40 -11.19 0.84 3.50
N GLY A 41 -12.08 0.12 2.80
CA GLY A 41 -11.71 -0.87 1.78
C GLY A 41 -11.44 -0.32 0.38
N SER A 42 -11.49 1.00 0.20
CA SER A 42 -11.34 1.63 -1.11
C SER A 42 -9.95 1.39 -1.72
N ARG A 43 -9.93 1.01 -3.01
CA ARG A 43 -8.69 0.95 -3.80
C ARG A 43 -8.06 2.32 -4.02
N HIS A 44 -8.79 3.39 -3.73
CA HIS A 44 -8.30 4.74 -3.92
C HIS A 44 -7.15 5.07 -2.95
N TRP A 45 -7.08 4.43 -1.77
CA TRP A 45 -5.93 4.55 -0.89
C TRP A 45 -4.63 4.08 -1.53
N ALA A 46 -4.65 3.01 -2.32
CA ALA A 46 -3.48 2.54 -3.07
C ALA A 46 -3.01 3.59 -4.09
N THR A 47 -3.97 4.21 -4.79
CA THR A 47 -3.70 5.28 -5.75
C THR A 47 -3.10 6.50 -5.06
N LEU A 48 -3.59 6.86 -3.86
CA LEU A 48 -3.05 7.94 -3.05
C LEU A 48 -1.63 7.65 -2.55
N VAL A 49 -1.33 6.40 -2.16
CA VAL A 49 0.04 5.96 -1.82
C VAL A 49 0.97 6.12 -3.01
N THR A 50 0.56 5.63 -4.19
CA THR A 50 1.37 5.77 -5.41
C THR A 50 1.59 7.23 -5.79
N ARG A 51 0.55 8.06 -5.76
CA ARG A 51 0.65 9.48 -6.11
C ARG A 51 1.50 10.28 -5.13
N SER A 52 1.41 9.98 -3.83
CA SER A 52 2.07 10.78 -2.79
C SER A 52 3.52 10.35 -2.55
N PHE A 53 3.80 9.05 -2.65
CA PHE A 53 5.11 8.50 -2.28
C PHE A 53 5.90 7.94 -3.48
N GLY A 54 5.22 7.67 -4.60
CA GLY A 54 5.85 7.15 -5.83
C GLY A 54 6.08 5.64 -5.82
N ILE A 55 5.40 4.88 -4.96
CA ILE A 55 5.44 3.40 -4.94
C ILE A 55 4.23 2.84 -5.69
N THR A 56 4.47 2.03 -6.72
CA THR A 56 3.41 1.40 -7.52
C THR A 56 2.80 0.21 -6.78
N ALA A 57 1.49 0.27 -6.50
CA ALA A 57 0.74 -0.81 -5.87
C ALA A 57 0.76 -2.14 -6.67
N ASN A 58 0.92 -2.07 -8.00
CA ASN A 58 0.97 -3.24 -8.88
C ASN A 58 2.14 -4.21 -8.59
N LYS A 59 3.21 -3.74 -7.94
CA LYS A 59 4.36 -4.58 -7.59
C LYS A 59 3.99 -5.67 -6.57
N VAL A 60 2.95 -5.44 -5.77
CA VAL A 60 2.56 -6.33 -4.66
C VAL A 60 1.54 -7.39 -5.10
N GLU A 61 0.74 -7.11 -6.13
CA GLU A 61 -0.17 -8.10 -6.72
C GLU A 61 0.59 -9.17 -7.54
N MET A 62 1.72 -8.82 -8.18
CA MET A 62 2.53 -9.77 -8.96
C MET A 62 3.23 -10.85 -8.11
N THR A 63 3.66 -10.52 -6.89
CA THR A 63 4.31 -11.50 -6.00
C THR A 63 3.35 -12.53 -5.40
N ALA A 64 2.04 -12.27 -5.42
CA ALA A 64 1.04 -13.22 -4.94
C ALA A 64 0.65 -14.26 -6.02
N GLU A 65 0.76 -13.93 -7.31
CA GLU A 65 0.37 -14.84 -8.40
C GLU A 65 1.51 -15.75 -8.90
N GLU A 66 2.79 -15.36 -8.73
CA GLU A 66 3.92 -16.18 -9.19
C GLU A 66 4.16 -17.46 -8.37
N SER A 67 3.55 -17.59 -7.18
CA SER A 67 3.65 -18.81 -6.38
C SER A 67 2.61 -19.89 -6.74
N GLY A 68 1.78 -19.68 -7.78
CA GLY A 68 0.59 -20.51 -8.04
C GLY A 68 0.28 -20.86 -9.50
N SER A 69 1.20 -20.74 -10.46
CA SER A 69 0.88 -21.12 -11.86
C SER A 69 2.02 -21.86 -12.57
N SER A 70 2.22 -23.11 -12.15
CA SER A 70 2.56 -24.18 -13.09
C SER A 70 1.35 -25.08 -13.27
N ALA A 71 0.53 -24.78 -14.27
CA ALA A 71 -0.42 -25.74 -14.84
C ALA A 71 -0.61 -25.45 -16.32
N LEU A 72 -0.10 -26.40 -17.11
CA LEU A 72 -0.06 -26.43 -18.56
C LEU A 72 -1.47 -26.41 -19.17
N LEU A 73 -1.55 -25.68 -20.29
CA LEU A 73 -2.43 -25.85 -21.46
C LEU A 73 -3.48 -26.98 -21.38
N SER A 74 -4.76 -26.61 -21.34
CA SER A 74 -5.84 -27.43 -21.90
C SER A 74 -6.96 -26.55 -22.43
N LEU A 75 -7.19 -26.64 -23.75
CA LEU A 75 -8.23 -25.98 -24.52
C LEU A 75 -9.58 -26.70 -24.33
N SER A 76 -10.62 -26.00 -23.85
CA SER A 76 -12.04 -26.16 -24.29
C SER A 76 -13.02 -25.14 -23.63
N PRO A 77 -14.18 -24.83 -24.26
CA PRO A 77 -15.01 -23.62 -24.02
C PRO A 77 -16.12 -23.79 -22.96
N PRO A 78 -16.87 -22.71 -22.61
CA PRO A 78 -17.56 -22.55 -21.32
C PRO A 78 -19.01 -23.10 -21.34
N PRO A 79 -19.67 -23.32 -20.18
CA PRO A 79 -20.55 -22.25 -19.67
C PRO A 79 -20.69 -22.19 -18.13
N GLN A 80 -21.38 -21.13 -17.71
CA GLN A 80 -22.12 -20.94 -16.45
C GLN A 80 -21.47 -20.09 -15.36
N SER A 81 -22.16 -18.98 -15.12
CA SER A 81 -22.07 -18.01 -14.05
C SER A 81 -21.87 -18.64 -12.68
N ARG A 82 -20.63 -18.94 -12.33
CA ARG A 82 -20.22 -18.98 -10.94
C ARG A 82 -19.82 -17.58 -10.57
N VAL A 83 -20.68 -16.92 -9.79
CA VAL A 83 -20.26 -15.90 -8.85
C VAL A 83 -19.07 -16.50 -8.11
N ARG A 84 -17.86 -16.14 -8.56
CA ARG A 84 -16.60 -16.48 -7.89
C ARG A 84 -16.72 -15.79 -6.55
N LYS A 85 -17.20 -16.52 -5.53
CA LYS A 85 -16.85 -16.24 -4.15
C LYS A 85 -15.33 -16.22 -4.14
N ARG A 86 -14.76 -15.02 -4.15
CA ARG A 86 -13.34 -14.81 -3.88
C ARG A 86 -13.10 -15.48 -2.53
N SER A 87 -12.49 -16.66 -2.55
CA SER A 87 -11.79 -17.16 -1.39
C SER A 87 -10.81 -16.07 -0.96
N PRO A 88 -10.67 -15.75 0.34
CA PRO A 88 -9.71 -14.77 0.81
C PRO A 88 -8.31 -15.39 0.69
N SER A 89 -7.76 -15.37 -0.51
CA SER A 89 -6.42 -15.83 -0.82
C SER A 89 -5.49 -14.62 -0.81
N SER A 90 -4.52 -14.66 0.11
CA SER A 90 -3.54 -13.61 0.44
C SER A 90 -4.14 -12.39 1.15
N SER A 91 -3.47 -12.00 2.23
CA SER A 91 -3.77 -10.86 3.10
C SER A 91 -4.15 -9.61 2.31
N ASP A 92 -5.41 -9.21 2.39
CA ASP A 92 -5.92 -7.98 1.77
C ASP A 92 -5.15 -6.79 2.36
N ILE A 93 -4.32 -6.18 1.52
CA ILE A 93 -3.42 -5.10 1.96
C ILE A 93 -4.26 -3.91 2.37
N LYS A 94 -4.10 -3.46 3.62
CA LYS A 94 -4.78 -2.27 4.12
C LYS A 94 -4.06 -1.01 3.65
N TRP A 95 -4.34 -0.60 2.42
CA TRP A 95 -3.73 0.57 1.80
C TRP A 95 -3.95 1.86 2.58
N ARG A 96 -5.09 2.01 3.26
CA ARG A 96 -5.35 3.14 4.14
C ARG A 96 -4.36 3.19 5.30
N ASP A 97 -4.10 2.06 5.94
CA ASP A 97 -3.20 1.97 7.09
C ASP A 97 -1.75 2.26 6.66
N ILE A 98 -1.33 1.74 5.50
CA ILE A 98 -0.05 2.11 4.87
C ILE A 98 0.02 3.61 4.61
N PHE A 99 -1.02 4.20 4.00
CA PHE A 99 -1.04 5.62 3.69
C PHE A 99 -0.90 6.48 4.95
N LEU A 100 -1.61 6.12 6.03
CA LEU A 100 -1.54 6.83 7.30
C LEU A 100 -0.16 6.71 7.94
N ALA A 101 0.40 5.49 7.99
CA ALA A 101 1.75 5.26 8.50
C ALA A 101 2.79 6.07 7.71
N ALA A 102 2.78 5.97 6.38
CA ALA A 102 3.68 6.70 5.50
C ALA A 102 3.53 8.22 5.59
N SER A 103 2.30 8.71 5.81
CA SER A 103 2.06 10.14 6.04
C SER A 103 2.69 10.61 7.34
N MET A 104 2.54 9.84 8.43
CA MET A 104 3.20 10.11 9.71
C MET A 104 4.72 10.11 9.57
N ASP A 105 5.27 9.10 8.90
CA ASP A 105 6.71 9.01 8.62
C ASP A 105 7.18 10.21 7.80
N SER A 106 6.40 10.65 6.81
CA SER A 106 6.76 11.81 5.98
C SER A 106 6.87 13.10 6.79
N PHE A 107 6.00 13.30 7.78
CA PHE A 107 6.14 14.44 8.71
C PHE A 107 7.43 14.33 9.55
N ALA A 108 7.77 13.13 10.04
CA ALA A 108 9.02 12.92 10.77
C ALA A 108 10.23 13.15 9.86
N LEU A 109 10.22 12.57 8.66
CA LEU A 109 11.25 12.69 7.64
C LEU A 109 11.46 14.14 7.20
N ALA A 110 10.41 14.97 7.15
CA ALA A 110 10.51 16.40 6.84
C ALA A 110 11.44 17.15 7.82
N SER A 111 11.50 16.71 9.08
CA SER A 111 12.33 17.32 10.12
C SER A 111 13.78 16.81 10.20
N THR A 112 14.11 15.74 9.48
CA THR A 112 15.43 15.10 9.54
C THR A 112 16.55 16.02 9.04
N ARG A 113 17.69 16.03 9.73
CA ARG A 113 18.88 16.81 9.33
C ARG A 113 20.05 15.92 8.96
N ARG A 114 20.05 14.68 9.47
CA ARG A 114 21.07 13.67 9.22
C ARG A 114 20.42 12.41 8.69
N ASP A 115 21.23 11.57 8.06
CA ASP A 115 20.82 10.24 7.61
C ASP A 115 20.52 9.30 8.80
N ASP A 116 21.19 9.48 9.94
CA ASP A 116 20.86 8.75 11.18
C ASP A 116 19.41 8.99 11.64
N ASP A 117 18.89 10.21 11.46
CA ASP A 117 17.50 10.53 11.83
C ASP A 117 16.51 9.73 10.96
N VAL A 118 16.88 9.45 9.70
CA VAL A 118 16.09 8.61 8.79
C VAL A 118 16.11 7.16 9.24
N LEU A 119 17.26 6.65 9.68
CA LEU A 119 17.38 5.30 10.26
C LEU A 119 16.51 5.17 11.51
N GLN A 120 16.46 6.20 12.35
CA GLN A 120 15.58 6.22 13.51
C GLN A 120 14.11 6.14 13.11
N VAL A 121 13.67 6.88 12.08
CA VAL A 121 12.30 6.78 11.55
C VAL A 121 12.04 5.37 11.00
N TYR A 122 13.00 4.80 10.29
CA TYR A 122 12.89 3.43 9.77
C TYR A 122 12.69 2.39 10.88
N GLU A 123 13.48 2.44 11.95
CA GLU A 123 13.40 1.50 13.08
C GLU A 123 12.17 1.72 13.97
N CYS A 124 11.73 2.96 14.08
CA CYS A 124 10.54 3.32 14.85
C CYS A 124 9.29 2.82 14.13
N HIS A 125 8.54 1.95 14.80
CA HIS A 125 7.30 1.42 14.25
C HIS A 125 6.19 2.47 14.25
N PRO A 126 5.34 2.53 13.21
CA PRO A 126 4.19 3.41 13.19
C PRO A 126 3.21 3.03 14.32
N ARG A 127 2.40 4.01 14.75
CA ARG A 127 1.32 3.76 15.73
C ARG A 127 0.21 2.85 15.19
N VAL A 128 0.13 2.72 13.87
CA VAL A 128 -0.80 1.83 13.18
C VAL A 128 -0.15 0.46 13.03
N LEU A 129 -0.85 -0.61 13.41
CA LEU A 129 -0.34 -1.97 13.28
C LEU A 129 -0.41 -2.40 11.81
N LEU A 130 0.76 -2.57 11.20
CA LEU A 130 0.91 -3.07 9.84
C LEU A 130 1.26 -4.56 9.86
N ASN A 131 0.66 -5.32 8.95
CA ASN A 131 1.07 -6.68 8.64
C ASN A 131 2.41 -6.69 7.93
N ARG A 132 3.09 -7.84 7.90
CA ARG A 132 4.39 -7.99 7.22
C ARG A 132 4.47 -7.38 5.81
N PRO A 133 3.54 -7.64 4.87
CA PRO A 133 3.61 -7.02 3.54
C PRO A 133 3.42 -5.50 3.58
N GLU A 134 2.58 -5.00 4.47
CA GLU A 134 2.32 -3.57 4.65
C GLU A 134 3.55 -2.86 5.24
N THR A 135 4.24 -3.50 6.20
CA THR A 135 5.50 -3.02 6.76
C THR A 135 6.59 -2.95 5.70
N THR A 136 6.72 -3.96 4.83
CA THR A 136 7.69 -3.92 3.71
C THR A 136 7.44 -2.73 2.80
N ILE A 137 6.18 -2.45 2.45
CA ILE A 137 5.83 -1.29 1.61
C ILE A 137 6.19 0.01 2.33
N ARG A 138 5.84 0.14 3.61
CA ARG A 138 6.18 1.31 4.44
C ARG A 138 7.70 1.52 4.51
N ASP A 139 8.46 0.46 4.75
CA ASP A 139 9.91 0.48 4.83
C ASP A 139 10.54 0.96 3.51
N GLU A 140 10.01 0.49 2.38
CA GLU A 140 10.41 0.99 1.05
C GLU A 140 10.10 2.49 0.89
N ILE A 141 8.94 2.98 1.36
CA ILE A 141 8.59 4.42 1.32
C ILE A 141 9.61 5.25 2.11
N VAL A 142 9.90 4.85 3.34
CA VAL A 142 10.81 5.56 4.24
C VAL A 142 12.22 5.61 3.65
N LEU A 143 12.73 4.49 3.15
CA LEU A 143 14.07 4.42 2.56
C LEU A 143 14.19 5.23 1.27
N ILE A 144 13.19 5.17 0.38
CA ILE A 144 13.19 5.98 -0.85
C ILE A 144 13.15 7.47 -0.51
N HIS A 145 12.32 7.88 0.45
CA HIS A 145 12.30 9.29 0.90
C HIS A 145 13.62 9.71 1.53
N GLY A 146 14.20 8.85 2.38
CA GLY A 146 15.51 9.05 2.97
C GLY A 146 16.61 9.27 1.94
N LEU A 147 16.68 8.38 0.94
CA LEU A 147 17.65 8.46 -0.15
C LEU A 147 17.44 9.66 -1.07
N ARG A 148 16.20 10.11 -1.29
CA ARG A 148 15.93 11.36 -2.01
C ARG A 148 16.53 12.57 -1.29
N ARG A 149 16.54 12.56 0.05
CA ARG A 149 17.07 13.65 0.87
C ARG A 149 18.58 13.56 1.09
N PHE A 150 19.10 12.34 1.27
CA PHE A 150 20.50 12.05 1.55
C PHE A 150 21.07 11.03 0.54
N PRO A 151 21.19 11.39 -0.76
CA PRO A 151 21.53 10.43 -1.82
C PRO A 151 22.93 9.83 -1.70
N SER A 152 23.84 10.51 -1.01
CA SER A 152 25.22 10.07 -0.81
C SER A 152 25.44 9.27 0.49
N SER A 153 24.40 9.01 1.28
CA SER A 153 24.55 8.24 2.53
C SER A 153 24.84 6.77 2.21
N ALA A 154 26.06 6.34 2.53
CA ALA A 154 26.46 4.95 2.39
C ALA A 154 25.65 4.01 3.30
N SER A 155 25.21 4.50 4.47
CA SER A 155 24.40 3.73 5.42
C SER A 155 23.01 3.43 4.86
N LEU A 156 22.32 4.45 4.34
CA LEU A 156 21.00 4.28 3.72
C LEU A 156 21.07 3.43 2.45
N LEU A 157 22.09 3.63 1.61
CA LEU A 157 22.29 2.81 0.41
C LEU A 157 22.54 1.34 0.75
N ARG A 158 23.35 1.05 1.78
CA ARG A 158 23.59 -0.33 2.24
C ARG A 158 22.30 -0.95 2.79
N LEU A 159 21.53 -0.20 3.59
CA LEU A 159 20.26 -0.69 4.13
C LEU A 159 19.25 -0.98 3.02
N TYR A 160 19.07 -0.06 2.08
CA TYR A 160 18.17 -0.25 0.94
C TYR A 160 18.59 -1.44 0.07
N ALA A 161 19.89 -1.59 -0.21
CA ALA A 161 20.40 -2.76 -0.93
C ALA A 161 20.15 -4.08 -0.16
N GLN A 162 20.25 -4.09 1.17
CA GLN A 162 19.94 -5.26 1.98
C GLN A 162 18.45 -5.61 1.92
N VAL A 163 17.55 -4.62 1.99
CA VAL A 163 16.10 -4.83 1.87
C VAL A 163 15.76 -5.42 0.50
N ILE A 164 16.28 -4.84 -0.59
CA ILE A 164 16.08 -5.38 -1.94
C ILE A 164 16.58 -6.83 -2.05
N ARG A 165 17.76 -7.15 -1.51
CA ARG A 165 18.30 -8.53 -1.56
C ARG A 165 17.43 -9.52 -0.79
N ARG A 166 16.87 -9.10 0.35
CA ARG A 166 15.95 -9.94 1.14
C ARG A 166 14.67 -10.24 0.35
N GLU A 167 14.12 -9.24 -0.34
CA GLU A 167 12.92 -9.38 -1.17
C GLU A 167 13.18 -10.22 -2.43
N LEU A 168 14.33 -10.05 -3.08
CA LEU A 168 14.70 -10.83 -4.27
C LEU A 168 15.23 -12.24 -3.98
N GLY A 169 15.38 -12.62 -2.70
CA GLY A 169 15.96 -13.91 -2.31
C GLY A 169 17.44 -14.10 -2.69
N VAL A 170 18.12 -13.05 -3.15
CA VAL A 170 19.52 -13.11 -3.60
C VAL A 170 20.44 -13.11 -2.38
N ARG A 171 20.80 -14.30 -1.92
CA ARG A 171 21.93 -14.50 -1.00
C ARG A 171 23.23 -14.33 -1.79
N VAL A 172 23.87 -13.17 -1.67
CA VAL A 172 25.27 -13.04 -2.10
C VAL A 172 26.10 -13.83 -1.11
N VAL A 173 26.59 -14.99 -1.54
CA VAL A 173 27.61 -15.77 -0.84
C VAL A 173 28.91 -14.96 -0.96
N SER A 174 29.39 -14.47 0.17
CA SER A 174 30.74 -13.91 0.31
C SER A 174 31.79 -15.00 0.21
#